data_AF-A0A6G1WHG1-F1
#
_entry.id   AF-A0A6G1WHG1-F1
#
_cell.length_a   1.000
_cell.length_b   1.000
_cell.length_c   1.000
_cell.angle_alpha   90.00
_cell.angle_beta   90.00
_cell.angle_gamma   90.00
#
_symmetry.space_group_name_H-M   'P 1'
#
loop_
_entity.id
_entity.type
_entity.pdbx_description
1 polymer ?
#
loop_
_entity_poly.entity_id
_entity_poly.type
_entity_poly.pdbx_seq_one_letter_code
_entity_poly.pdbx_strand_id
1 'polypeptide(L)'
;MYAAAQVKPKSFEAEHLGPAPISGPHLVATYKAGREIYAQGDLSDKCYQVSTGAVRVYRLLSDGRRQVVSFHLPGEMFGFEAGP
;
A
#
# COMPACT_ATOMS: atom_id res chain seq x y z
N MET A 1 -28.36 30.50 -5.46
CA MET A 1 -29.03 29.28 -4.97
C MET A 1 -28.26 28.08 -5.49
N TYR A 2 -27.33 27.51 -4.72
CA TYR A 2 -26.62 26.28 -5.11
C TYR A 2 -26.86 25.22 -4.04
N ALA A 3 -27.41 24.08 -4.45
CA ALA A 3 -27.76 22.98 -3.56
C ALA A 3 -26.51 22.15 -3.25
N ALA A 4 -26.21 21.96 -1.97
CA ALA A 4 -25.20 21.00 -1.53
C ALA A 4 -25.81 19.59 -1.60
N ALA A 5 -25.40 18.81 -2.60
CA ALA A 5 -25.70 17.38 -2.62
C ALA A 5 -24.91 16.70 -1.49
N GLN A 6 -25.62 16.26 -0.46
CA GLN A 6 -25.10 15.41 0.59
C GLN A 6 -24.73 14.06 -0.04
N VAL A 7 -23.45 13.84 -0.34
CA VAL A 7 -22.97 12.51 -0.69
C VAL A 7 -22.94 11.70 0.61
N LYS A 8 -24.03 10.97 0.86
CA LYS A 8 -24.07 9.96 1.92
C LYS A 8 -22.95 8.97 1.63
N PRO A 9 -22.00 8.74 2.56
CA PRO A 9 -20.94 7.78 2.32
C PRO A 9 -21.63 6.44 2.07
N LYS A 10 -21.46 5.90 0.85
CA LYS A 10 -21.78 4.50 0.60
C LYS A 10 -20.87 3.73 1.55
N SER A 11 -21.47 3.01 2.48
CA SER A 11 -20.79 1.97 3.24
C SER A 11 -19.99 1.16 2.23
N PHE A 12 -18.67 1.28 2.32
CA PHE A 12 -17.76 0.48 1.53
C PHE A 12 -17.84 -0.93 2.11
N GLU A 13 -18.86 -1.68 1.71
CA GLU A 13 -18.87 -3.11 1.86
C GLU A 13 -17.84 -3.64 0.85
N ALA A 14 -16.57 -3.54 1.24
CA ALA A 14 -15.55 -4.37 0.66
C ALA A 14 -16.03 -5.80 0.89
N GLU A 15 -16.39 -6.52 -0.17
CA GLU A 15 -16.47 -7.96 -0.10
C GLU A 15 -15.12 -8.43 0.46
N HIS A 16 -15.14 -8.83 1.73
CA HIS A 16 -13.96 -9.26 2.45
C HIS A 16 -13.66 -10.67 1.95
N LEU A 17 -13.12 -10.77 0.73
CA LEU A 17 -12.20 -11.84 0.41
C LEU A 17 -11.06 -11.62 1.41
N GLY A 18 -11.14 -12.30 2.56
CA GLY A 18 -10.11 -12.25 3.59
C GLY A 18 -8.75 -12.42 2.93
N PRO A 19 -7.67 -11.83 3.50
CA PRO A 19 -6.37 -11.74 2.86
C PRO A 19 -6.05 -13.10 2.25
N ALA A 20 -5.93 -13.14 0.91
CA ALA A 20 -5.64 -14.40 0.24
C ALA A 20 -4.36 -14.95 0.88
N PRO A 21 -4.41 -16.13 1.54
CA PRO A 21 -3.23 -16.63 2.22
C PRO A 21 -2.17 -16.89 1.16
N ILE A 22 -0.98 -16.32 1.33
CA ILE A 22 0.18 -16.70 0.51
C ILE A 22 0.45 -18.16 0.82
N SER A 23 0.15 -19.03 -0.15
CA SER A 23 0.40 -20.46 0.00
C SER A 23 1.91 -20.71 0.04
N GLY A 24 2.33 -21.53 1.00
CA GLY A 24 3.74 -21.89 1.19
C GLY A 24 4.49 -20.97 2.17
N PRO A 25 5.78 -21.29 2.42
CA PRO A 25 6.60 -20.54 3.36
C PRO A 25 6.83 -19.12 2.86
N HIS A 26 6.59 -18.14 3.71
CA HIS A 26 6.84 -16.73 3.45
C HIS A 26 7.41 -16.04 4.69
N LEU A 27 8.24 -15.01 4.47
CA LEU A 27 8.80 -14.20 5.55
C LEU A 27 7.74 -13.20 6.05
N VAL A 28 7.58 -13.12 7.37
CA VAL A 28 6.72 -12.12 8.02
C VAL A 28 7.59 -11.10 8.73
N ALA A 29 7.37 -9.82 8.45
CA ALA A 29 8.05 -8.70 9.10
C ALA A 29 7.04 -7.62 9.51
N THR A 30 7.26 -7.00 10.67
CA THR A 30 6.39 -5.95 11.21
C THR A 30 7.14 -4.62 11.29
N TYR A 31 6.47 -3.55 10.88
CA TYR A 31 7.05 -2.20 10.83
C TYR A 31 6.23 -1.24 11.69
N LYS A 32 6.92 -0.30 12.34
CA LYS A 32 6.26 0.86 12.96
C LYS A 32 5.76 1.81 11.87
N ALA A 33 4.71 2.57 12.16
CA ALA A 33 4.20 3.59 11.25
C ALA A 33 5.32 4.54 10.79
N GLY A 34 5.39 4.79 9.48
CA GLY A 34 6.39 5.65 8.87
C GLY A 34 7.78 5.04 8.71
N ARG A 35 8.02 3.79 9.12
CA ARG A 35 9.25 3.07 8.77
C ARG A 35 9.22 2.63 7.31
N GLU A 36 10.38 2.71 6.69
CA GLU A 36 10.61 2.27 5.32
C GLU A 36 10.64 0.74 5.24
N ILE A 37 10.10 0.20 4.15
CA ILE A 37 10.06 -1.24 3.85
C ILE A 37 11.06 -1.57 2.73
N TYR A 38 11.10 -0.75 1.67
CA TYR A 38 12.10 -0.75 0.59
C TYR A 38 12.27 0.69 0.09
N ALA A 39 13.39 0.97 -0.57
CA ALA A 39 13.72 2.26 -1.17
C ALA A 39 13.69 2.19 -2.70
N GLN A 40 13.55 3.34 -3.35
CA GLN A 40 13.64 3.45 -4.80
C GLN A 40 15.07 3.11 -5.26
N GLY A 41 15.18 2.22 -6.25
CA GLY A 41 16.47 1.75 -6.77
C GLY A 41 17.07 0.58 -5.97
N ASP A 42 16.40 0.10 -4.91
CA ASP A 42 16.77 -1.17 -4.30
C ASP A 42 16.60 -2.31 -5.31
N LEU A 43 17.52 -3.28 -5.28
CA LEU A 43 17.38 -4.53 -6.03
C LEU A 43 16.13 -5.26 -5.51
N SER A 44 15.02 -5.19 -6.25
CA SER A 44 13.77 -5.82 -5.81
C SER A 44 13.67 -7.26 -6.27
N ASP A 45 14.16 -8.15 -5.42
CA ASP A 45 13.91 -9.59 -5.55
C ASP A 45 12.67 -10.02 -4.74
N LYS A 46 11.88 -9.07 -4.22
CA LYS A 46 10.82 -9.33 -3.23
C LYS A 46 9.52 -8.65 -3.60
N CYS A 47 8.42 -9.40 -3.49
CA CYS A 47 7.07 -8.86 -3.45
C CYS A 47 6.52 -9.01 -2.03
N TYR A 48 5.61 -8.11 -1.66
CA TYR A 48 5.04 -8.05 -0.32
C TYR A 48 3.53 -8.10 -0.40
N GLN A 49 2.89 -8.61 0.65
CA GLN A 49 1.46 -8.49 0.89
C GLN A 49 1.24 -7.85 2.25
N VAL A 50 0.30 -6.92 2.33
CA VAL A 50 -0.07 -6.33 3.62
C VAL A 50 -0.86 -7.36 4.42
N SER A 51 -0.30 -7.83 5.53
CA SER A 51 -1.03 -8.69 6.47
C SER A 51 -2.00 -7.87 7.34
N THR A 52 -1.52 -6.75 7.89
CA THR A 52 -2.30 -5.84 8.75
C THR A 52 -1.82 -4.40 8.57
N GLY A 53 -2.69 -3.43 8.86
CA GLY A 53 -2.36 -2.00 8.76
C GLY A 53 -2.51 -1.46 7.33
N ALA A 54 -1.66 -0.48 6.97
CA ALA A 54 -1.64 0.12 5.65
C ALA A 54 -0.21 0.50 5.24
N VAL A 55 0.09 0.39 3.96
CA VAL A 55 1.36 0.81 3.35
C VAL A 55 1.09 1.95 2.38
N ARG A 56 1.99 2.94 2.33
CA ARG A 56 1.99 3.95 1.27
C ARG A 56 3.26 3.79 0.44
N VAL A 57 3.13 3.87 -0.87
CA VAL A 57 4.28 3.97 -1.77
C VAL A 57 4.38 5.41 -2.23
N TYR A 58 5.59 5.96 -2.23
CA TYR A 58 5.85 7.29 -2.72
C TYR A 58 7.10 7.30 -3.59
N ARG A 59 7.15 8.23 -4.55
CA ARG A 59 8.37 8.56 -5.28
C ARG A 59 9.01 9.80 -4.67
N LEU A 60 10.34 9.81 -4.64
CA LEU A 60 11.11 11.02 -4.37
C LEU A 60 11.26 11.80 -5.67
N LEU A 61 10.84 13.05 -5.65
CA LEU A 61 11.05 13.98 -6.74
C LEU A 61 12.46 14.58 -6.65
N SER A 62 12.99 15.09 -7.76
CA SER A 62 14.32 15.71 -7.81
C SER A 62 14.47 16.94 -6.91
N ASP A 63 13.36 17.57 -6.53
CA ASP A 63 13.30 18.68 -5.58
C ASP A 63 13.16 18.25 -4.11
N GLY A 64 13.24 16.94 -3.83
CA GLY A 64 13.17 16.36 -2.48
C GLY A 64 11.76 16.14 -1.94
N ARG A 65 10.70 16.51 -2.69
CA ARG A 65 9.33 16.22 -2.27
C ARG A 65 8.98 14.74 -2.43
N ARG A 66 8.00 14.30 -1.65
CA ARG A 66 7.43 12.94 -1.70
C ARG A 66 6.04 12.99 -2.33
N GLN A 67 5.88 12.32 -3.47
CA GLN A 67 4.57 12.13 -4.08
C GLN A 67 4.06 10.74 -3.76
N VAL A 68 2.96 10.64 -3.03
CA VAL A 68 2.28 9.35 -2.80
C VAL A 68 1.68 8.89 -4.13
N VAL A 69 2.03 7.66 -4.54
CA VAL A 69 1.55 7.07 -5.80
C VAL A 69 0.50 5.99 -5.56
N SER A 70 0.54 5.32 -4.40
CA SER A 70 -0.46 4.32 -4.01
C SER A 70 -0.54 4.15 -2.49
N PHE A 71 -1.67 3.62 -2.06
CA PHE A 71 -1.85 3.02 -0.74
C PHE A 71 -2.23 1.56 -0.93
N HIS A 72 -1.74 0.70 -0.04
CA HIS A 72 -2.04 -0.73 0.00
C HIS A 72 -2.62 -1.11 1.36
N LEU A 73 -3.74 -1.83 1.35
CA LEU A 73 -4.51 -2.29 2.51
C LEU A 73 -4.35 -3.80 2.72
N PRO A 74 -4.83 -4.37 3.84
CA PRO A 74 -4.67 -5.80 4.13
C PRO A 74 -5.19 -6.68 2.98
N GLY A 75 -4.37 -7.63 2.56
CA GLY A 75 -4.63 -8.50 1.40
C GLY A 75 -4.00 -8.02 0.10
N GLU A 76 -3.65 -6.74 -0.03
CA GLU A 76 -3.07 -6.19 -1.25
C GLU A 76 -1.56 -6.39 -1.34
N MET A 77 -1.07 -6.59 -2.56
CA MET A 77 0.35 -6.76 -2.85
C MET A 77 1.02 -5.46 -3.32
N PHE A 78 2.31 -5.31 -3.03
CA PHE A 78 3.13 -4.17 -3.45
C PHE A 78 4.62 -4.55 -3.58
N GLY A 79 5.46 -3.61 -4.05
CA GLY A 79 6.91 -3.80 -4.22
C GLY A 79 7.35 -4.12 -5.64
N PHE A 80 6.42 -4.13 -6.61
CA PHE A 80 6.71 -4.38 -8.03
C PHE A 80 7.30 -3.15 -8.74
N GLU A 81 7.09 -1.96 -8.18
CA GLU A 81 7.62 -0.69 -8.69
C GLU A 81 9.11 -0.45 -8.36
N ALA A 82 9.73 -1.30 -7.56
CA ALA A 82 11.16 -1.24 -7.26
C ALA A 82 11.96 -1.90 -8.41
N GLY A 83 11.94 -1.26 -9.58
CA GLY A 83 12.87 -1.55 -10.68
C GLY A 83 14.12 -0.67 -10.61
N PRO A 84 15.19 -0.99 -11.36
CA PRO A 84 16.35 -0.12 -11.52
C PRO A 84 16.00 1.24 -12.14
#